data_AF-A0A1H0HXA9-F1
#
_entry.id   AF-A0A1H0HXA9-F1
#
_cell.length_a   1.000
_cell.length_b   1.000
_cell.length_c   1.000
_cell.angle_alpha   90.00
_cell.angle_beta   90.00
_cell.angle_gamma   90.00
#
_symmetry.space_group_name_H-M   'P 1'
#
loop_
_entity.id
_entity.type
_entity.pdbx_description
1 polymer ?
#
loop_
_entity_poly.entity_id
_entity_poly.type
_entity_poly.pdbx_seq_one_letter_code
_entity_poly.pdbx_strand_id
1 'polypeptide(L)'
;MKTPGNDQADGLRRLMANSPGRLLAFVAGAPGAGVSSVTLNLAAALARLGQDVHLVDERGDAPSGPPRRRGRLVLLDAVLGEEGTLSPLAARADEMVVLVRPQAEAITAAYARIKRLQQAHGLRRVRVLVNHAAGEAEAQRILANLAGAASRYLGLALEPAGCISADPQLDQARGFNLSVVEAFPGSPAAADFYRLASALLRWPARPAAEADSAPRVDRFHAAAA
;
A
#
# COMPACT_ATOMS: atom_id res chain seq x y z
N MET A 1 11.64 -32.12 41.93
CA MET A 1 11.55 -30.70 42.34
C MET A 1 12.58 -29.88 41.57
N LYS A 2 12.17 -29.23 40.48
CA LYS A 2 12.88 -28.11 39.82
C LYS A 2 11.91 -27.45 38.84
N THR A 3 11.33 -26.32 39.23
CA THR A 3 10.42 -25.51 38.42
C THR A 3 11.16 -25.06 37.15
N PRO A 4 10.62 -25.22 35.92
CA PRO A 4 11.25 -24.62 34.76
C PRO A 4 11.10 -23.11 34.93
N GLY A 5 12.25 -22.42 35.00
CA GLY A 5 12.31 -20.97 35.04
C GLY A 5 11.50 -20.41 33.90
N ASN A 6 10.54 -19.54 34.24
CA ASN A 6 9.82 -18.71 33.31
C ASN A 6 10.86 -17.84 32.59
N ASP A 7 11.33 -18.32 31.43
CA ASP A 7 12.27 -17.62 30.55
C ASP A 7 11.57 -16.34 30.11
N GLN A 8 11.89 -15.23 30.76
CA GLN A 8 11.27 -13.92 30.48
C GLN A 8 11.53 -13.45 29.04
N ALA A 9 12.49 -14.06 28.34
CA ALA A 9 12.72 -13.82 26.92
C ALA A 9 11.74 -14.59 26.01
N ASP A 10 11.11 -15.67 26.48
CA ASP A 10 10.21 -16.49 25.66
C ASP A 10 8.89 -15.78 25.35
N GLY A 11 8.40 -14.95 26.27
CA GLY A 11 7.26 -14.05 26.04
C GLY A 11 7.55 -12.99 24.98
N LEU A 12 8.75 -12.39 25.03
CA LEU A 12 9.20 -11.40 24.05
C LEU A 12 9.48 -12.05 22.68
N ARG A 13 10.10 -13.24 22.66
CA ARG A 13 10.28 -14.03 21.43
C ARG A 13 8.96 -14.43 20.81
N ARG A 14 7.93 -14.76 21.60
CA ARG A 14 6.57 -15.02 21.10
C ARG A 14 5.90 -13.75 20.57
N LEU A 15 6.07 -12.60 21.23
CA LEU A 15 5.61 -11.29 20.72
C LEU A 15 6.30 -10.92 19.39
N MET A 16 7.61 -11.17 19.27
CA MET A 16 8.39 -10.90 18.06
C MET A 16 8.18 -11.95 16.95
N ALA A 17 7.92 -13.21 17.31
CA ALA A 17 7.65 -14.31 16.37
C ALA A 17 6.21 -14.27 15.82
N ASN A 18 5.30 -13.55 16.49
CA ASN A 18 3.89 -13.50 16.18
C ASN A 18 3.41 -12.14 15.67
N SER A 19 4.33 -11.27 15.23
CA SER A 19 3.97 -10.06 14.49
C SER A 19 3.78 -10.43 13.02
N PRO A 20 2.54 -10.60 12.52
CA PRO A 20 2.33 -10.87 11.10
C PRO A 20 2.92 -9.69 10.32
N GLY A 21 3.91 -9.95 9.47
CA GLY A 21 4.45 -8.93 8.58
C GLY A 21 3.31 -8.28 7.79
N ARG A 22 3.35 -6.96 7.62
CA ARG A 22 2.23 -6.18 7.08
C ARG A 22 2.44 -5.93 5.59
N LEU A 23 1.49 -6.33 4.75
CA LEU A 23 1.54 -6.18 3.30
C LEU A 23 0.63 -5.03 2.85
N LEU A 24 1.20 -4.03 2.18
CA LEU A 24 0.46 -2.92 1.60
C LEU A 24 0.62 -2.95 0.09
N ALA A 25 -0.50 -3.07 -0.61
CA ALA A 25 -0.54 -3.01 -2.06
C ALA A 25 -0.85 -1.59 -2.52
N PHE A 26 -0.04 -1.08 -3.43
CA PHE A 26 -0.23 0.21 -4.07
C PHE A 26 -0.62 -0.03 -5.53
N VAL A 27 -1.71 0.59 -5.96
CA VAL A 27 -2.22 0.47 -7.33
C VAL A 27 -2.46 1.84 -7.94
N ALA A 28 -2.37 1.92 -9.27
CA ALA A 28 -2.59 3.15 -9.99
C ALA A 28 -4.09 3.36 -10.24
N GLY A 29 -4.64 4.50 -9.81
CA GLY A 29 -6.01 4.92 -10.17
C GLY A 29 -6.11 5.32 -11.65
N ALA A 30 -5.03 5.86 -12.22
CA ALA A 30 -4.93 6.22 -13.63
C ALA A 30 -3.51 5.95 -14.15
N PRO A 31 -3.32 5.79 -15.48
CA PRO A 31 -1.98 5.77 -16.07
C PRO A 31 -1.16 6.98 -15.61
N GLY A 32 0.13 6.78 -15.33
CA GLY A 32 1.00 7.85 -14.85
C GLY A 32 0.77 8.32 -13.40
N ALA A 33 -0.04 7.61 -12.60
CA ALA A 33 -0.26 7.97 -11.19
C ALA A 33 1.03 7.91 -10.33
N GLY A 34 2.09 7.26 -10.81
CA GLY A 34 3.43 7.30 -10.20
C GLY A 34 3.66 6.27 -9.08
N VAL A 35 3.01 5.10 -9.13
CA VAL A 35 3.08 4.06 -8.09
C VAL A 35 4.51 3.66 -7.76
N SER A 36 5.31 3.23 -8.75
CA SER A 36 6.70 2.80 -8.56
C SER A 36 7.57 3.85 -7.88
N SER A 37 7.39 5.11 -8.28
CA SER A 37 8.11 6.22 -7.67
C SER A 37 7.67 6.43 -6.22
N VAL A 38 6.37 6.38 -5.94
CA VAL A 38 5.84 6.56 -4.59
C VAL A 38 6.29 5.42 -3.67
N THR A 39 6.20 4.17 -4.11
CA THR A 39 6.59 3.01 -3.31
C THR A 39 8.08 2.98 -3.02
N LEU A 40 8.93 3.37 -3.98
CA LEU A 40 10.37 3.49 -3.79
C LEU A 40 10.74 4.60 -2.78
N ASN A 41 10.15 5.78 -2.91
CA ASN A 41 10.41 6.88 -1.98
C ASN A 41 9.86 6.60 -0.58
N LEU A 42 8.70 5.95 -0.49
CA LEU A 42 8.12 5.52 0.77
C LEU A 42 8.99 4.45 1.45
N ALA A 43 9.51 3.48 0.70
CA ALA A 43 10.45 2.49 1.21
C ALA A 43 11.71 3.17 1.78
N ALA A 44 12.29 4.14 1.06
CA ALA A 44 13.43 4.90 1.55
C ALA A 44 13.12 5.67 2.84
N ALA A 45 11.95 6.33 2.92
CA ALA A 45 11.51 7.00 4.15
C ALA A 45 11.35 6.04 5.33
N LEU A 46 10.71 4.88 5.11
CA LEU A 46 10.53 3.85 6.14
C LEU A 46 11.86 3.26 6.63
N ALA A 47 12.79 3.01 5.70
CA ALA A 47 14.14 2.54 6.04
C ALA A 47 14.89 3.55 6.92
N ARG A 48 14.76 4.86 6.63
CA ARG A 48 15.35 5.93 7.46
C ARG A 48 14.68 6.08 8.84
N LEU A 49 13.44 5.63 8.99
CA LEU A 49 12.76 5.48 10.27
C LEU A 49 13.09 4.15 10.98
N GLY A 50 14.09 3.40 10.50
CA GLY A 50 14.57 2.16 11.10
C GLY A 50 13.65 0.96 10.88
N GLN A 51 12.73 1.02 9.90
CA GLN A 51 11.83 -0.09 9.59
C GLN A 51 12.48 -1.06 8.60
N ASP A 52 12.33 -2.37 8.86
CA ASP A 52 12.71 -3.42 7.90
C ASP A 52 11.61 -3.55 6.83
N VAL A 53 11.80 -2.81 5.74
CA VAL A 53 10.86 -2.71 4.62
C VAL A 53 11.36 -3.46 3.39
N HIS A 54 10.47 -4.22 2.76
CA HIS A 54 10.72 -4.89 1.48
C HIS A 54 9.82 -4.28 0.42
N LEU A 55 10.42 -3.87 -0.70
CA LEU A 55 9.69 -3.44 -1.89
C LEU A 55 9.59 -4.62 -2.86
N VAL A 56 8.37 -4.94 -3.30
CA VAL A 56 8.10 -5.93 -4.33
C VAL A 56 7.47 -5.22 -5.52
N ASP A 57 8.05 -5.40 -6.69
CA ASP A 57 7.56 -4.83 -7.95
C ASP A 57 6.88 -5.94 -8.78
N GLU A 58 5.60 -5.76 -9.12
CA GLU A 58 4.88 -6.68 -10.01
C GLU A 58 4.91 -6.24 -11.48
N ARG A 59 5.45 -5.05 -11.78
CA ARG A 59 5.68 -4.56 -13.15
C ARG A 59 7.01 -5.03 -13.70
N GLY A 60 7.99 -5.26 -12.81
CA GLY A 60 9.23 -5.99 -13.08
C GLY A 60 9.06 -7.49 -12.88
N ASP A 61 10.03 -8.29 -13.33
CA ASP A 61 10.02 -9.75 -13.22
C ASP A 61 9.80 -10.16 -11.75
N ALA A 62 8.62 -10.72 -11.45
CA ALA A 62 8.19 -10.96 -10.09
C ALA A 62 9.00 -12.12 -9.49
N PRO A 63 9.50 -12.00 -8.25
CA PRO A 63 10.07 -13.16 -7.57
C PRO A 63 8.98 -14.22 -7.38
N SER A 64 9.23 -15.41 -7.93
CA SER A 64 8.36 -16.59 -7.87
C SER A 64 8.40 -17.26 -6.49
N GLY A 65 7.88 -16.59 -5.45
CA GLY A 65 7.75 -17.21 -4.13
C GLY A 65 7.00 -16.37 -3.10
N PRO A 66 6.26 -17.00 -2.16
CA PRO A 66 5.61 -16.27 -1.08
C PRO A 66 6.68 -15.64 -0.14
N PRO A 67 6.56 -14.34 0.22
CA PRO A 67 7.52 -13.70 1.10
C PRO A 67 7.52 -14.34 2.49
N ARG A 68 8.70 -14.68 3.02
CA ARG A 68 8.84 -15.24 4.38
C ARG A 68 8.54 -14.16 5.42
N ARG A 69 7.41 -14.29 6.12
CA ARG A 69 6.95 -13.34 7.15
C ARG A 69 7.69 -13.56 8.48
N ARG A 70 8.72 -12.76 8.74
CA ARG A 70 9.23 -12.45 10.08
C ARG A 70 9.36 -10.93 10.20
N GLY A 71 8.48 -10.27 10.96
CA GLY A 71 8.62 -8.87 11.40
C GLY A 71 8.80 -7.77 10.34
N ARG A 72 8.33 -7.94 9.10
CA ARG A 72 8.68 -7.04 7.97
C ARG A 72 7.48 -6.35 7.35
N LEU A 73 7.63 -5.06 7.05
CA LEU A 73 6.69 -4.28 6.26
C LEU A 73 6.96 -4.56 4.78
N VAL A 74 5.95 -4.91 4.01
CA VAL A 74 6.07 -5.17 2.57
C VAL A 74 5.25 -4.15 1.80
N LEU A 75 5.91 -3.38 0.94
CA LEU A 75 5.26 -2.50 -0.03
C LEU A 75 5.24 -3.23 -1.37
N LEU A 76 4.07 -3.31 -1.98
CA LEU A 76 3.87 -3.96 -3.28
C LEU A 76 3.45 -2.91 -4.30
N ASP A 77 4.27 -2.68 -5.33
CA ASP A 77 3.85 -1.97 -6.55
C ASP A 77 3.03 -2.96 -7.38
N ALA A 78 1.72 -2.97 -7.11
CA ALA A 78 0.81 -3.94 -7.67
C ALA A 78 0.27 -3.49 -9.02
N VAL A 79 0.09 -4.47 -9.91
CA VAL A 79 -0.59 -4.26 -11.18
C VAL A 79 -2.09 -4.47 -10.99
N LEU A 80 -2.87 -3.47 -11.38
CA LEU A 80 -4.33 -3.55 -11.43
C LEU A 80 -4.78 -3.71 -12.89
N GLY A 81 -5.33 -4.88 -13.22
CA GLY A 81 -5.87 -5.17 -14.54
C GLY A 81 -7.02 -4.24 -14.93
N GLU A 82 -7.43 -4.27 -16.21
CA GLU A 82 -8.51 -3.42 -16.71
C GLU A 82 -9.86 -3.79 -16.08
N GLU A 83 -10.09 -5.07 -15.79
CA GLU A 83 -11.29 -5.59 -15.15
C GLU A 83 -11.23 -5.49 -13.61
N GLY A 84 -10.18 -4.87 -13.06
CA GLY A 84 -9.97 -4.79 -11.61
C GLY A 84 -9.30 -6.03 -11.02
N THR A 85 -8.72 -6.89 -11.86
CA THR A 85 -7.99 -8.09 -11.42
C THR A 85 -6.68 -7.73 -10.72
N LEU A 86 -6.42 -8.42 -9.61
CA LEU A 86 -5.19 -8.33 -8.82
C LEU A 86 -4.41 -9.65 -8.86
N SER A 87 -3.11 -9.58 -8.61
CA SER A 87 -2.30 -10.77 -8.37
C SER A 87 -2.76 -11.50 -7.08
N PRO A 88 -2.45 -12.80 -6.92
CA PRO A 88 -2.70 -13.52 -5.67
C PRO A 88 -2.01 -12.90 -4.45
N LEU A 89 -0.91 -12.16 -4.65
CA LEU A 89 -0.21 -11.48 -3.57
C LEU A 89 -0.91 -10.17 -3.19
N ALA A 90 -1.26 -9.34 -4.18
CA ALA A 90 -1.98 -8.09 -3.98
C ALA A 90 -3.37 -8.30 -3.36
N ALA A 91 -4.08 -9.35 -3.74
CA ALA A 91 -5.38 -9.70 -3.16
C ALA A 91 -5.31 -10.06 -1.66
N ARG A 92 -4.13 -10.43 -1.16
CA ARG A 92 -3.86 -10.74 0.26
C ARG A 92 -3.30 -9.57 1.05
N ALA A 93 -3.25 -8.37 0.45
CA ALA A 93 -2.78 -7.18 1.15
C ALA A 93 -3.66 -6.85 2.36
N ASP A 94 -3.02 -6.42 3.44
CA ASP A 94 -3.69 -5.96 4.65
C ASP A 94 -4.34 -4.59 4.41
N GLU A 95 -3.72 -3.78 3.54
CA GLU A 95 -4.23 -2.48 3.11
C GLU A 95 -4.04 -2.33 1.59
N MET A 96 -5.04 -1.72 0.95
CA MET A 96 -5.02 -1.37 -0.46
C MET A 96 -4.96 0.15 -0.58
N VAL A 97 -3.95 0.66 -1.27
CA VAL A 97 -3.72 2.09 -1.49
C VAL A 97 -3.84 2.40 -2.97
N VAL A 98 -4.82 3.22 -3.33
CA VAL A 98 -5.03 3.69 -4.70
C VAL A 98 -4.41 5.08 -4.85
N LEU A 99 -3.49 5.23 -5.79
CA LEU A 99 -2.92 6.53 -6.12
C LEU A 99 -3.80 7.29 -7.10
N VAL A 100 -4.08 8.55 -6.79
CA VAL A 100 -4.90 9.45 -7.61
C VAL A 100 -4.14 10.74 -7.83
N ARG A 101 -4.24 11.30 -9.04
CA ARG A 101 -3.65 12.60 -9.35
C ARG A 101 -4.75 13.68 -9.38
N PRO A 102 -4.44 14.95 -9.07
CA PRO A 102 -5.42 16.05 -9.08
C PRO A 102 -5.70 16.56 -10.50
N GLN A 103 -6.05 15.66 -11.42
CA GLN A 103 -6.55 16.01 -12.76
C GLN A 103 -7.93 15.39 -12.94
N ALA A 104 -8.86 16.11 -13.57
CA ALA A 104 -10.27 15.69 -13.66
C ALA A 104 -10.42 14.31 -14.35
N GLU A 105 -9.65 14.07 -15.42
CA GLU A 105 -9.63 12.79 -16.13
C GLU A 105 -9.05 11.68 -15.25
N ALA A 106 -7.97 11.96 -14.52
CA ALA A 106 -7.33 11.00 -13.62
C ALA A 106 -8.22 10.63 -12.43
N ILE A 107 -8.97 11.59 -11.87
CA ILE A 107 -9.93 11.35 -10.78
C ILE A 107 -11.07 10.47 -11.28
N THR A 108 -11.61 10.75 -12.47
CA THR A 108 -12.69 9.96 -13.08
C THR A 108 -12.22 8.54 -13.37
N ALA A 109 -11.04 8.38 -13.97
CA ALA A 109 -10.43 7.08 -14.23
C ALA A 109 -10.17 6.30 -12.92
N ALA A 110 -9.68 6.98 -11.89
CA ALA A 110 -9.47 6.38 -10.57
C ALA A 110 -10.77 5.86 -9.96
N TYR A 111 -11.86 6.63 -10.02
CA TYR A 111 -13.16 6.18 -9.53
C TYR A 111 -13.65 4.93 -10.28
N ALA A 112 -13.51 4.89 -11.61
CA ALA A 112 -13.87 3.72 -12.40
C ALA A 112 -13.02 2.49 -12.04
N ARG A 113 -11.73 2.66 -11.74
CA ARG A 113 -10.87 1.57 -11.26
C ARG A 113 -11.23 1.12 -9.85
N ILE A 114 -11.51 2.05 -8.94
CA ILE A 114 -11.98 1.74 -7.57
C ILE A 114 -13.28 0.95 -7.62
N LYS A 115 -14.23 1.34 -8.48
CA LYS A 115 -15.49 0.60 -8.70
C LYS A 115 -15.22 -0.83 -9.16
N ARG A 116 -14.39 -1.03 -10.18
CA ARG A 116 -14.06 -2.37 -10.70
C ARG A 116 -13.35 -3.22 -9.64
N LEU A 117 -12.39 -2.63 -8.93
CA LEU A 117 -11.68 -3.29 -7.83
C LEU A 117 -12.65 -3.74 -6.71
N GLN A 118 -13.61 -2.88 -6.33
CA GLN A 118 -14.63 -3.21 -5.34
C GLN A 118 -15.55 -4.33 -5.84
N GLN A 119 -15.95 -4.31 -7.12
CA GLN A 119 -16.80 -5.33 -7.72
C GLN A 119 -16.09 -6.70 -7.83
N ALA A 120 -14.80 -6.71 -8.18
CA ALA A 120 -14.02 -7.94 -8.36
C ALA A 120 -13.63 -8.60 -7.03
N HIS A 121 -13.36 -7.81 -5.98
CA HIS A 121 -12.78 -8.31 -4.73
C HIS A 121 -13.65 -8.06 -3.48
N GLY A 122 -14.81 -7.43 -3.62
CA GLY A 122 -15.74 -7.18 -2.49
C GLY A 122 -15.14 -6.30 -1.39
N LEU A 123 -14.18 -5.44 -1.74
CA LEU A 123 -13.49 -4.61 -0.76
C LEU A 123 -14.47 -3.66 -0.06
N ARG A 124 -14.36 -3.55 1.27
CA ARG A 124 -15.16 -2.63 2.08
C ARG A 124 -14.42 -1.34 2.43
N ARG A 125 -13.09 -1.38 2.36
CA ARG A 125 -12.20 -0.28 2.70
C ARG A 125 -11.04 -0.22 1.73
N VAL A 126 -10.75 0.98 1.24
CA VAL A 126 -9.58 1.28 0.41
C VAL A 126 -9.03 2.63 0.84
N ARG A 127 -7.70 2.76 0.88
CA ARG A 127 -7.05 4.04 1.13
C ARG A 127 -6.73 4.73 -0.18
N VAL A 128 -6.78 6.05 -0.17
CA VAL A 128 -6.47 6.87 -1.34
C VAL A 128 -5.33 7.82 -1.01
N LEU A 129 -4.30 7.80 -1.86
CA LEU A 129 -3.16 8.71 -1.79
C LEU A 129 -3.24 9.68 -2.96
N VAL A 130 -3.31 10.98 -2.68
CA VAL A 130 -3.31 12.00 -3.73
C VAL A 130 -1.86 12.38 -4.05
N ASN A 131 -1.40 12.03 -5.25
CA ASN A 131 -0.05 12.29 -5.70
C ASN A 131 0.03 13.56 -6.57
N HIS A 132 1.10 14.34 -6.45
CA HIS A 132 1.29 15.65 -7.11
C HIS A 132 0.18 16.67 -6.77
N ALA A 133 -0.25 16.73 -5.51
CA ALA A 133 -1.17 17.76 -5.06
C ALA A 133 -0.48 19.14 -4.99
N ALA A 134 -1.21 20.22 -5.28
CA ALA A 134 -0.73 21.57 -5.02
C ALA A 134 -0.65 21.88 -3.51
N GLY A 135 -1.39 21.12 -2.69
CA GLY A 135 -1.36 21.19 -1.24
C GLY A 135 -2.40 20.30 -0.59
N GLU A 136 -2.40 20.27 0.74
CA GLU A 136 -3.26 19.38 1.52
C GLU A 136 -4.76 19.69 1.33
N ALA A 137 -5.14 20.97 1.22
CA ALA A 137 -6.53 21.37 1.01
C ALA A 137 -7.10 20.85 -0.31
N GLU A 138 -6.30 20.81 -1.38
CA GLU A 138 -6.73 20.24 -2.65
C GLU A 138 -6.93 18.72 -2.53
N ALA A 139 -5.96 18.03 -1.92
CA ALA A 139 -6.05 16.59 -1.72
C ALA A 139 -7.27 16.19 -0.88
N GLN A 140 -7.54 16.93 0.20
CA GLN A 140 -8.70 16.72 1.06
C GLN A 140 -10.02 16.89 0.29
N ARG A 141 -10.14 17.91 -0.58
CA ARG A 141 -11.34 18.09 -1.42
C ARG A 141 -11.54 16.93 -2.39
N ILE A 142 -10.48 16.51 -3.10
CA ILE A 142 -10.56 15.39 -4.05
C ILE A 142 -10.98 14.11 -3.33
N LEU A 143 -10.36 13.84 -2.19
CA LEU A 143 -10.66 12.68 -1.38
C LEU A 143 -12.09 12.70 -0.85
N ALA A 144 -12.55 13.83 -0.30
CA ALA A 144 -13.90 13.96 0.22
C ALA A 144 -14.96 13.71 -0.86
N ASN A 145 -14.74 14.25 -2.07
CA ASN A 145 -15.61 14.02 -3.21
C ASN A 145 -15.64 12.55 -3.63
N LEU A 146 -14.47 11.91 -3.74
CA LEU A 146 -14.38 10.48 -4.06
C LEU A 146 -15.02 9.61 -2.98
N ALA A 147 -14.76 9.90 -1.70
CA ALA A 147 -15.30 9.16 -0.57
C ALA A 147 -16.82 9.27 -0.49
N GLY A 148 -17.37 10.47 -0.72
CA GLY A 148 -18.82 10.69 -0.79
C GLY A 148 -19.47 9.88 -1.92
N ALA A 149 -18.86 9.88 -3.11
CA ALA A 149 -19.36 9.10 -4.23
C ALA A 149 -19.26 7.58 -3.97
N ALA A 150 -18.11 7.10 -3.49
CA ALA A 150 -17.88 5.69 -3.21
C ALA A 150 -18.78 5.15 -2.09
N SER A 151 -18.98 5.92 -1.02
CA SER A 151 -19.89 5.54 0.06
C SER A 151 -21.35 5.49 -0.42
N ARG A 152 -21.76 6.45 -1.26
CA ARG A 152 -23.15 6.55 -1.75
C ARG A 152 -23.50 5.48 -2.78
N TYR A 153 -22.57 5.15 -3.67
CA TYR A 153 -22.86 4.30 -4.84
C TYR A 153 -22.23 2.92 -4.79
N LEU A 154 -21.15 2.72 -4.02
CA LEU A 154 -20.39 1.45 -3.99
C LEU A 154 -20.45 0.75 -2.63
N GLY A 155 -20.93 1.43 -1.57
CA GLY A 155 -20.84 0.91 -0.20
C GLY A 155 -19.38 0.73 0.26
N LEU A 156 -18.45 1.46 -0.34
CA LEU A 156 -17.02 1.39 -0.09
C LEU A 156 -16.56 2.59 0.74
N ALA A 157 -15.90 2.32 1.87
CA ALA A 157 -15.24 3.36 2.65
C ALA A 157 -13.89 3.71 2.02
N LEU A 158 -13.76 4.94 1.52
CA LEU A 158 -12.47 5.49 1.11
C LEU A 158 -11.86 6.30 2.24
N GLU A 159 -10.62 5.96 2.59
CA GLU A 159 -9.89 6.65 3.66
C GLU A 159 -8.68 7.41 3.14
N PRO A 160 -8.29 8.51 3.81
CA PRO A 160 -7.04 9.20 3.50
C PRO A 160 -5.84 8.31 3.79
N ALA A 161 -4.97 8.12 2.78
CA ALA A 161 -3.58 7.75 3.03
C ALA A 161 -2.72 9.00 3.29
N GLY A 162 -3.03 10.10 2.61
CA GLY A 162 -2.29 11.36 2.66
C GLY A 162 -2.22 12.03 1.29
N CYS A 163 -1.28 12.96 1.14
CA CYS A 163 -0.93 13.55 -0.14
C CYS A 163 0.59 13.69 -0.29
N ILE A 164 1.06 13.66 -1.53
CA ILE A 164 2.44 14.03 -1.88
C ILE A 164 2.36 15.28 -2.76
N SER A 165 3.05 16.33 -2.34
CA SER A 165 3.13 17.59 -3.07
C SER A 165 3.82 17.43 -4.43
N ALA A 166 3.37 18.19 -5.41
CA ALA A 166 4.10 18.33 -6.67
C ALA A 166 5.43 19.02 -6.41
N ASP A 167 6.53 18.35 -6.76
CA ASP A 167 7.88 18.80 -6.44
C ASP A 167 8.84 18.50 -7.61
N PRO A 168 9.47 19.51 -8.23
CA PRO A 168 10.46 19.30 -9.29
C PRO A 168 11.65 18.43 -8.84
N GLN A 169 11.94 18.39 -7.54
CA GLN A 169 13.01 17.58 -6.98
C GLN A 169 12.75 16.08 -7.09
N LEU A 170 11.50 15.65 -7.29
CA LEU A 170 11.16 14.26 -7.61
C LEU A 170 11.79 13.81 -8.93
N ASP A 171 11.69 14.63 -9.97
CA ASP A 171 12.23 14.29 -11.29
C ASP A 171 13.76 14.42 -11.31
N GLN A 172 14.32 15.39 -10.57
CA GLN A 172 15.77 15.50 -10.38
C GLN A 172 16.35 14.29 -9.64
N ALA A 173 15.70 13.84 -8.56
CA ALA A 173 16.14 12.66 -7.80
C ALA A 173 16.11 11.39 -8.66
N ARG A 174 15.06 11.23 -9.49
CA ARG A 174 15.00 10.15 -10.48
C ARG A 174 16.17 10.20 -11.46
N GLY A 175 16.56 11.39 -11.92
CA GLY A 175 17.74 11.55 -12.78
C GLY A 175 19.04 11.09 -12.14
N PHE A 176 19.14 11.13 -10.81
CA PHE A 176 20.26 10.60 -10.04
C PHE A 176 20.12 9.13 -9.63
N ASN A 177 19.03 8.45 -10.00
CA ASN A 177 18.67 7.12 -9.51
C ASN A 177 18.62 7.04 -7.97
N LEU A 178 18.20 8.13 -7.33
CA LEU A 178 18.01 8.22 -5.88
C LEU A 178 16.55 8.50 -5.54
N SER A 179 16.13 8.15 -4.33
CA SER A 179 14.88 8.68 -3.80
C SER A 179 15.00 10.17 -3.48
N VAL A 180 13.91 10.94 -3.57
CA VAL A 180 13.86 12.35 -3.14
C VAL A 180 14.21 12.48 -1.66
N VAL A 181 13.89 11.46 -0.87
CA VAL A 181 14.20 11.40 0.56
C VAL A 181 15.71 11.31 0.79
N GLU A 182 16.46 10.68 -0.12
CA GLU A 182 17.92 10.59 -0.08
C GLU A 182 18.60 11.80 -0.70
N ALA A 183 18.17 12.21 -1.89
CA ALA A 183 18.80 13.30 -2.65
C ALA A 183 18.46 14.68 -2.09
N PHE A 184 17.22 14.89 -1.64
CA PHE A 184 16.68 16.18 -1.22
C PHE A 184 15.81 16.04 0.04
N PRO A 185 16.40 15.70 1.20
CA PRO A 185 15.64 15.44 2.44
C PRO A 185 14.84 16.65 2.95
N GLY A 186 15.20 17.87 2.54
CA GLY A 186 14.48 19.11 2.88
C GLY A 186 13.34 19.48 1.93
N SER A 187 13.04 18.64 0.93
CA SER A 187 11.99 18.94 -0.04
C SER A 187 10.58 18.80 0.55
N PRO A 188 9.56 19.51 0.01
CA PRO A 188 8.17 19.27 0.36
C PRO A 188 7.77 17.80 0.16
N ALA A 189 8.14 17.18 -0.97
CA ALA A 189 7.82 15.77 -1.21
C ALA A 189 8.50 14.83 -0.21
N ALA A 190 9.76 15.07 0.17
CA ALA A 190 10.46 14.27 1.17
C ALA A 190 9.76 14.34 2.53
N ALA A 191 9.37 15.55 2.96
CA ALA A 191 8.60 15.75 4.18
C ALA A 191 7.26 14.99 4.14
N ASP A 192 6.59 14.99 2.99
CA ASP A 192 5.33 14.27 2.79
C ASP A 192 5.52 12.76 2.86
N PHE A 193 6.60 12.21 2.29
CA PHE A 193 6.93 10.80 2.41
C PHE A 193 7.21 10.38 3.86
N TYR A 194 7.90 11.21 4.65
CA TYR A 194 8.07 10.94 6.08
C TYR A 194 6.75 10.99 6.85
N ARG A 195 5.85 11.92 6.51
CA ARG A 195 4.50 11.97 7.11
C ARG A 195 3.68 10.74 6.74
N LEU A 196 3.72 10.32 5.47
CA LEU A 196 3.06 9.11 4.99
C LEU A 196 3.63 7.85 5.67
N ALA A 197 4.95 7.72 5.76
CA ALA A 197 5.62 6.62 6.44
C ALA A 197 5.20 6.54 7.92
N SER A 198 5.18 7.67 8.62
CA SER A 198 4.76 7.74 10.02
C SER A 198 3.27 7.43 10.21
N ALA A 199 2.42 7.87 9.28
CA ALA A 199 0.99 7.58 9.29
C ALA A 199 0.73 6.09 9.04
N LEU A 200 1.44 5.51 8.07
CA LEU A 200 1.37 4.10 7.71
C LEU A 200 1.64 3.23 8.92
N LEU A 201 2.69 3.51 9.70
CA LEU A 201 3.02 2.74 10.91
C LEU A 201 1.93 2.76 11.99
N ARG A 202 1.01 3.75 11.95
CA ARG A 202 -0.13 3.87 12.88
C ARG A 202 -1.44 3.30 12.33
N TRP A 203 -1.51 3.01 11.04
CA TRP A 203 -2.72 2.43 10.47
C TRP A 203 -2.99 1.05 11.10
N PRO A 204 -4.26 0.73 11.40
CA PRO A 204 -4.60 -0.55 12.03
C PRO A 204 -4.16 -1.70 11.14
N ALA A 205 -3.47 -2.69 11.70
CA ALA A 205 -3.29 -3.96 11.03
C ALA A 205 -4.68 -4.62 10.85
N ARG A 206 -4.93 -5.28 9.71
CA ARG A 206 -6.15 -6.05 9.51
C ARG A 206 -6.31 -7.01 10.69
N PRO A 207 -7.45 -7.03 11.40
CA PRO A 207 -7.64 -7.99 12.47
C PRO A 207 -7.58 -9.40 11.87
N ALA A 208 -6.74 -10.25 12.46
CA ALA A 208 -6.44 -11.60 11.97
C ALA A 208 -7.67 -12.48 11.72
N ALA A 209 -8.81 -12.17 12.36
CA ALA A 209 -10.08 -12.88 12.20
C ALA A 209 -10.67 -12.80 10.77
N GLU A 210 -10.34 -11.76 9.98
CA GLU A 210 -10.83 -11.59 8.61
C GLU A 210 -9.86 -12.18 7.56
N ALA A 211 -8.63 -12.49 7.96
CA ALA A 211 -7.60 -13.05 7.07
C ALA A 211 -7.76 -14.57 6.86
N ASP A 212 -8.38 -15.29 7.80
CA ASP A 212 -8.67 -16.73 7.70
C ASP A 212 -10.04 -17.03 7.07
N SER A 213 -10.87 -16.00 6.83
CA SER A 213 -12.18 -16.11 6.18
C SER A 213 -12.16 -15.82 4.68
N ALA A 214 -11.01 -15.46 4.10
CA ALA A 214 -10.89 -15.40 2.64
C ALA A 214 -11.02 -16.83 2.09
N PRO A 215 -11.84 -17.06 1.03
CA PRO A 215 -11.95 -18.40 0.47
C PRO A 215 -10.55 -18.84 0.04
N ARG A 216 -10.04 -19.90 0.67
CA ARG A 216 -8.93 -20.67 0.11
C ARG A 216 -9.48 -21.17 -1.20
N VAL A 217 -9.05 -20.56 -2.30
CA VAL A 217 -9.34 -21.06 -3.62
C VAL A 217 -8.59 -22.37 -3.70
N ASP A 218 -9.24 -23.45 -3.28
CA ASP A 218 -8.74 -24.80 -3.42
C ASP A 218 -8.56 -25.01 -4.92
N ARG A 219 -7.30 -25.03 -5.35
CA ARG A 219 -6.91 -25.46 -6.68
C ARG A 219 -7.23 -26.95 -6.79
N PHE A 220 -8.47 -27.27 -7.15
CA PHE A 220 -8.79 -28.51 -7.84
C PHE A 220 -8.87 -28.23 -9.33
N HIS A 221 -7.76 -28.49 -10.02
CA HIS A 221 -7.75 -29.07 -11.36
C HIS A 221 -6.54 -30.01 -11.36
N ALA A 222 -6.73 -31.26 -10.92
CA ALA A 222 -7.20 -32.38 -11.75
C ALA A 222 -6.19 -32.69 -12.85
N ALA A 223 -5.31 -33.63 -12.51
CA ALA A 223 -4.68 -34.50 -13.48
C ALA A 223 -5.76 -35.37 -14.16
N ALA A 224 -5.72 -35.40 -15.49
CA ALA A 224 -6.26 -36.41 -16.40
C ALA A 224 -6.05 -35.83 -17.81
N ALA A 225 -5.69 -36.55 -18.85
CA ALA A 225 -5.22 -37.91 -19.08
C ALA A 225 -4.71 -37.88 -20.54
#